data_AF-A0AAW5D2E9-F1
#
_entry.id   AF-A0AAW5D2E9-F1
#
_cell.length_a   1.000
_cell.length_b   1.000
_cell.length_c   1.000
_cell.angle_alpha   90.00
_cell.angle_beta   90.00
_cell.angle_gamma   90.00
#
_symmetry.space_group_name_H-M   'P 1'
#
loop_
_entity.id
_entity.type
_entity.pdbx_description
1 polymer ?
#
loop_
_entity_poly.entity_id
_entity_poly.type
_entity_poly.pdbx_seq_one_letter_code
_entity_poly.pdbx_strand_id
1 'polypeptide(L)' 'MDIKKLLFVLLLGSFQVKAQMSVKQFSWSPSVIDVGESTTFYWNVEGAKYCQAYPHSSGNTSPRATSGRSGPH' A
#
# COMPACT_ATOMS: atom_id res chain seq x y z
N MET A 1 11.32 26.46 37.21
CA MET A 1 10.95 25.85 35.91
C MET A 1 10.45 26.99 35.02
N ASP A 2 11.20 27.33 33.97
CA ASP A 2 10.98 28.57 33.19
C ASP A 2 9.78 28.42 32.24
N ILE A 3 8.75 29.24 32.42
CA ILE A 3 7.53 29.27 31.61
C ILE A 3 7.84 29.49 30.11
N LYS A 4 8.95 30.15 29.77
CA LYS A 4 9.38 30.34 28.39
C LYS A 4 9.86 29.04 27.73
N LYS A 5 10.45 28.10 28.50
CA LYS A 5 10.79 26.75 28.02
C LYS A 5 9.55 25.90 27.77
N LEU A 6 8.48 26.10 28.54
CA LEU A 6 7.22 25.35 28.37
C LEU A 6 6.43 25.82 27.13
N LEU A 7 6.42 27.12 26.87
CA LEU A 7 5.82 27.73 25.67
C LEU A 7 6.55 27.32 24.37
N PHE A 8 7.88 27.18 24.42
CA PHE A 8 8.67 26.76 23.25
C PHE A 8 8.41 25.30 22.84
N VAL A 9 8.12 24.41 23.81
CA VAL A 9 7.78 23.00 23.55
C VAL A 9 6.37 22.84 22.96
N LEU A 10 5.43 23.73 23.34
CA LEU A 10 4.05 23.71 22.82
C LEU A 10 3.93 24.29 21.40
N LEU A 11 4.80 25.22 20.99
CA LEU A 11 4.78 25.82 19.65
C LEU A 11 5.46 24.97 18.56
N LEU A 12 6.38 24.08 18.94
CA LEU A 12 7.02 23.11 18.02
C LEU A 12 6.27 21.76 17.98
N GLY A 13 5.26 21.59 18.83
CA GLY A 13 4.52 20.35 18.98
C GLY A 13 3.42 20.21 17.94
N SER A 14 3.68 19.40 16.91
CA SER A 14 2.74 18.50 16.21
C SER A 14 2.89 18.51 14.68
N PHE A 15 4.07 18.15 14.16
CA PHE A 15 4.11 17.56 12.81
C PHE A 15 3.49 16.16 12.90
N GLN A 16 2.17 16.08 12.80
CA GLN A 16 1.47 14.82 12.61
C GLN A 16 1.76 14.36 11.18
N VAL A 17 2.81 13.54 11.00
CA VAL A 17 2.98 12.78 9.75
C VAL A 17 1.81 11.82 9.68
N LYS A 18 0.71 12.25 9.06
CA LYS A 18 -0.43 11.39 8.80
C LYS A 18 0.11 10.27 7.91
N ALA A 19 0.23 9.07 8.45
CA ALA A 19 0.53 7.87 7.67
C ALA A 19 -0.58 7.71 6.63
N GLN A 20 -0.34 8.23 5.43
CA GLN A 20 -1.30 8.23 4.34
C GLN A 20 -1.03 7.00 3.48
N MET A 21 -2.06 6.18 3.31
CA MET A 21 -1.96 5.04 2.41
C MET A 21 -1.81 5.54 0.97
N SER A 22 -0.87 4.95 0.22
CA SER A 22 -0.65 5.26 -1.19
C SER A 22 -0.41 4.00 -2.01
N VAL A 23 -1.05 3.91 -3.17
CA VAL A 23 -0.83 2.84 -4.14
C VAL A 23 0.37 3.23 -5.00
N LYS A 24 1.46 2.49 -4.90
CA LYS A 24 2.66 2.68 -5.74
C LYS A 24 2.59 1.87 -7.02
N GLN A 25 1.98 0.70 -6.96
CA GLN A 25 1.78 -0.17 -8.12
C GLN A 25 0.51 -0.99 -7.92
N PHE A 26 -0.29 -1.11 -8.97
CA PHE A 26 -1.46 -1.98 -9.00
C PHE A 26 -1.81 -2.29 -10.46
N SER A 27 -0.96 -3.08 -11.11
CA SER A 27 -1.01 -3.25 -12.56
C SER A 27 -0.39 -4.57 -13.01
N TRP A 28 -0.73 -4.97 -14.22
CA TRP A 28 -0.03 -6.01 -14.95
C TRP A 28 1.28 -5.49 -15.55
N SER A 29 2.29 -6.35 -15.62
CA SER A 29 3.55 -6.07 -16.31
C SER A 29 4.05 -7.36 -17.00
N PRO A 30 4.23 -7.35 -18.34
CA PRO A 30 3.91 -6.25 -19.25
C PRO A 30 2.41 -5.92 -19.30
N SER A 31 2.07 -4.65 -19.56
CA SER A 31 0.69 -4.16 -19.57
C SER A 31 -0.06 -4.43 -20.89
N VAL A 32 0.68 -4.81 -21.92
CA VAL A 32 0.20 -5.25 -23.23
C VAL A 32 0.97 -6.51 -23.58
N ILE A 33 0.25 -7.54 -24.00
CA ILE A 33 0.79 -8.84 -24.40
C ILE A 33 0.07 -9.31 -25.67
N ASP A 34 0.75 -10.13 -26.45
CA ASP A 34 0.07 -10.89 -27.51
C ASP A 34 -0.68 -12.10 -26.92
N VAL A 35 -1.61 -12.64 -27.70
CA VAL A 35 -2.41 -13.80 -27.27
C VAL A 35 -1.49 -14.98 -26.98
N GLY A 36 -1.58 -15.49 -25.75
CA GLY A 36 -0.80 -16.64 -25.29
C GLY A 36 0.54 -16.28 -24.64
N GLU A 37 0.94 -15.02 -24.65
CA GLU A 37 2.07 -14.56 -23.86
C GLU A 37 1.68 -14.39 -22.38
N SER A 38 2.68 -14.48 -21.50
CA SER A 38 2.43 -14.40 -20.07
C SER A 38 2.58 -12.98 -19.52
N THR A 39 1.81 -12.66 -18.49
CA THR A 39 1.97 -11.42 -17.71
C THR A 39 1.89 -11.69 -16.21
N THR A 40 2.42 -10.78 -15.40
CA THR A 40 2.35 -10.86 -13.95
C THR A 40 1.65 -9.63 -13.39
N PHE A 41 0.69 -9.85 -12.50
CA PHE A 41 0.04 -8.77 -11.76
C PHE A 41 0.86 -8.41 -10.53
N TYR A 42 1.12 -7.14 -10.32
CA TYR A 42 1.90 -6.62 -9.20
C TYR A 42 1.06 -5.65 -8.38
N TRP A 43 1.23 -5.71 -7.06
CA TRP A 43 0.72 -4.69 -6.15
C TRP A 43 1.80 -4.20 -5.20
N ASN A 44 1.74 -2.92 -4.85
CA ASN A 44 2.51 -2.29 -3.80
C ASN A 44 1.69 -1.13 -3.21
N VAL A 45 1.25 -1.28 -1.96
CA VAL A 45 0.46 -0.28 -1.24
C VAL A 45 1.19 0.09 0.05
N GLU A 46 1.83 1.26 0.04
CA GLU A 46 2.53 1.78 1.21
C GLU A 46 1.55 2.32 2.24
N GLY A 47 1.85 2.13 3.52
CA GLY A 47 1.00 2.57 4.63
C GLY A 47 -0.27 1.73 4.84
N ALA A 48 -0.51 0.69 4.03
CA ALA A 48 -1.56 -0.28 4.29
C ALA A 48 -1.20 -1.17 5.49
N LYS A 49 -2.20 -1.53 6.31
CA LYS A 49 -2.01 -2.50 7.41
C LYS A 49 -2.14 -3.95 6.92
N TYR A 50 -3.03 -4.18 5.96
CA TYR A 50 -3.25 -5.46 5.30
C TYR A 50 -3.91 -5.23 3.94
N CYS A 51 -3.73 -6.16 3.00
CA CYS A 51 -4.45 -6.20 1.73
C CYS A 51 -5.31 -7.47 1.69
N GLN A 52 -6.43 -7.43 0.95
CA GLN A 52 -7.28 -8.59 0.71
C GLN A 52 -7.52 -8.74 -0.79
N ALA A 53 -7.36 -9.96 -1.29
CA ALA A 53 -7.83 -10.33 -2.62
C ALA A 53 -9.26 -10.88 -2.52
N TYR A 54 -10.10 -10.52 -3.48
CA TYR A 54 -11.44 -11.10 -3.68
C TYR A 54 -11.38 -11.96 -4.95
N PRO A 55 -11.06 -13.25 -4.84
CA PRO A 55 -11.03 -14.15 -5.99
C PRO A 55 -12.46 -14.41 -6.44
N HIS A 56 -12.71 -14.28 -7.74
CA HIS A 56 -14.01 -14.54 -8.33
C HIS A 56 -14.49 -15.99 -8.07
N SER A 57 -13.56 -16.95 -8.05
CA SER A 57 -13.87 -18.39 -7.96
C SER A 57 -14.18 -18.90 -6.55
N SER A 58 -13.72 -18.23 -5.49
CA SER A 58 -13.84 -18.74 -4.11
C SER A 58 -14.97 -18.10 -3.31
N GLY A 59 -15.48 -16.94 -3.75
CA GLY A 59 -16.44 -16.13 -2.98
C GLY A 59 -15.91 -15.62 -1.63
N ASN A 60 -14.65 -15.92 -1.29
CA ASN A 60 -14.04 -15.67 0.02
C ASN A 60 -12.81 -14.78 -0.13
N THR A 61 -12.62 -13.85 0.81
CA THR A 61 -11.40 -13.02 0.83
C THR A 61 -10.17 -13.83 1.18
N SER A 62 -9.05 -13.49 0.55
CA SER A 62 -7.75 -14.08 0.86
C SER A 62 -6.79 -12.97 1.32
N PRO A 63 -6.23 -13.03 2.55
CA PRO A 63 -5.24 -12.08 3.01
C PRO A 63 -4.01 -12.04 2.10
N ARG A 64 -3.48 -10.84 1.88
CA ARG A 64 -2.26 -10.57 1.11
C ARG A 64 -1.35 -9.62 1.89
N ALA A 65 -0.04 -9.78 1.71
CA ALA A 65 0.92 -8.77 2.11
C ALA A 65 0.65 -7.44 1.38
N THR A 66 1.18 -6.33 1.91
CA THR A 66 1.00 -4.99 1.35
C THR A 66 1.67 -4.80 -0.01
N SER A 67 2.58 -5.70 -0.38
CA SER A 67 3.17 -5.80 -1.70
C SER A 67 3.31 -7.26 -2.13
N GLY A 68 3.28 -7.52 -3.44
CA GLY A 68 3.49 -8.85 -3.99
C GLY A 68 3.14 -8.98 -5.47
N ARG A 69 3.05 -10.22 -5.93
CA ARG A 69 2.76 -10.58 -7.32
C ARG A 69 1.84 -11.80 -7.45
N SER A 70 1.10 -11.87 -8.56
CA SER A 70 0.29 -13.01 -8.99
C SER A 70 0.60 -13.34 -10.44
N GLY A 71 1.01 -14.59 -10.70
CA GLY A 71 1.47 -15.05 -12.02
C GLY A 71 2.93 -15.53 -12.02
N PRO A 72 3.49 -15.86 -13.19
CA PRO A 72 2.96 -15.55 -14.52
C PRO A 72 1.68 -16.35 -14.82
N HIS A 73 0.75 -15.70 -15.53
CA HIS A 73 -0.44 -16.31 -16.14
C HIS A 73 -0.40 -16.07 -17.63
#